data_AF-A0A7K0DV92-F1
#
_entry.id   AF-A0A7K0DV92-F1
#
_cell.length_a   1.000
_cell.length_b   1.000
_cell.length_c   1.000
_cell.angle_alpha   90.00
_cell.angle_beta   90.00
_cell.angle_gamma   90.00
#
_symmetry.space_group_name_H-M   'P 1'
#
loop_
_entity.id
_entity.type
_entity.pdbx_description
1 polymer ?
#
loop_
_entity_poly.entity_id
_entity_poly.type
_entity_poly.pdbx_seq_one_letter_code
_entity_poly.pdbx_strand_id
1 'polypeptide(L)' 'MKVVVDQDKCIGSGQCVLAAADVFDQRDDDAIVVLLQENPAADRDEDVRQAARLCPALAIELDES' A
#
# COMPACT_ATOMS: atom_id res chain seq x y z
N MET A 1 -10.81 6.59 -4.01
CA MET A 1 -10.57 5.15 -4.23
C MET A 1 -10.51 4.43 -2.90
N LYS A 2 -10.78 3.13 -2.87
CA LYS A 2 -10.58 2.27 -1.70
C LYS A 2 -9.35 1.40 -1.89
N VAL A 3 -8.48 1.35 -0.88
CA VAL A 3 -7.25 0.54 -0.88
C VAL A 3 -7.47 -0.73 -0.08
N VAL A 4 -7.04 -1.87 -0.63
CA VAL A 4 -7.08 -3.18 0.04
C VAL A 4 -5.69 -3.79 0.00
N VAL A 5 -5.30 -4.44 1.11
CA VAL A 5 -3.99 -5.05 1.27
C VAL A 5 -4.11 -6.52 1.67
N ASP A 6 -3.55 -7.40 0.85
CA ASP A 6 -3.40 -8.83 1.12
C ASP A 6 -2.05 -9.08 1.82
N GLN A 7 -2.09 -9.15 3.14
CA GLN A 7 -0.88 -9.30 3.96
C GLN A 7 -0.20 -10.67 3.78
N ASP A 8 -0.95 -11.71 3.38
CA ASP A 8 -0.40 -13.05 3.16
C ASP A 8 0.48 -13.10 1.90
N LYS A 9 0.24 -12.22 0.93
CA LYS A 9 1.11 -12.06 -0.24
C LYS A 9 2.34 -11.20 0.04
N CYS A 10 2.30 -10.34 1.06
CA CYS A 10 3.36 -9.35 1.26
C CYS A 10 4.72 -10.01 1.55
N ILE A 11 5.75 -9.57 0.82
CA ILE A 11 7.13 -10.04 0.99
C ILE A 11 8.04 -9.00 1.66
N GLY A 12 7.47 -7.95 2.27
CA GLY A 12 8.21 -6.95 3.03
C GLY A 12 9.15 -6.05 2.23
N SER A 13 8.86 -5.76 0.94
CA SER A 13 9.77 -4.99 0.07
C SER A 13 9.87 -3.49 0.33
N GLY A 14 8.97 -2.92 1.14
CA GLY A 14 8.95 -1.50 1.49
C GLY A 14 8.56 -0.51 0.39
N GLN A 15 8.23 -0.98 -0.82
CA GLN A 15 7.93 -0.09 -1.94
C GLN A 15 6.69 0.78 -1.72
N CYS A 16 5.70 0.26 -0.99
CA CYS A 16 4.49 1.01 -0.66
C CYS A 16 4.76 2.19 0.27
N VAL A 17 5.57 1.99 1.32
CA VAL A 17 5.96 3.05 2.25
C VAL A 17 6.82 4.10 1.55
N LEU A 18 7.75 3.69 0.67
CA LEU A 18 8.56 4.63 -0.10
C LEU A 18 7.73 5.50 -1.05
N ALA A 19 6.64 4.95 -1.60
CA ALA A 19 5.76 5.67 -2.52
C ALA A 19 4.73 6.55 -1.80
N ALA A 20 4.16 6.10 -0.67
CA ALA A 20 3.06 6.75 0.02
C ALA A 20 3.09 6.45 1.54
N ALA A 21 4.07 7.00 2.26
CA ALA A 21 4.28 6.77 3.71
C ALA A 21 3.14 7.28 4.61
N ASP A 22 2.24 8.12 4.08
CA ASP A 22 1.04 8.59 4.76
C ASP A 22 -0.16 7.65 4.59
N VAL A 23 -0.06 6.67 3.68
CA VAL A 23 -1.10 5.66 3.39
C VAL A 23 -0.66 4.27 3.83
N PHE A 24 0.64 3.96 3.74
CA PHE A 24 1.20 2.65 4.09
C PHE A 24 2.32 2.78 5.12
N ASP A 25 2.42 1.77 5.97
CA ASP A 25 3.53 1.55 6.88
C ASP A 25 4.01 0.09 6.78
N GLN A 26 5.06 -0.27 7.50
CA GLN A 26 5.50 -1.66 7.69
C GLN A 26 5.64 -1.96 9.18
N ARG A 27 5.17 -3.14 9.60
CA ARG A 27 5.44 -3.57 10.98
C ARG A 27 6.93 -3.82 11.18
N ASP A 28 7.46 -3.40 12.32
CA ASP A 28 8.87 -3.56 12.64
C ASP A 28 9.32 -5.03 12.81
N ASP A 29 8.40 -5.93 13.14
CA ASP A 29 8.70 -7.32 13.48
C ASP A 29 8.84 -8.25 12.26
N ASP A 30 7.97 -8.09 11.26
CA ASP A 30 7.93 -8.95 10.07
C ASP A 30 7.96 -8.20 8.73
N ALA A 31 8.08 -6.87 8.77
CA ALA A 31 8.08 -5.97 7.61
C ALA A 31 6.81 -6.05 6.74
N ILE A 32 5.75 -6.72 7.20
CA ILE A 32 4.50 -6.80 6.47
C ILE A 32 3.83 -5.43 6.48
N VAL A 33 3.29 -5.07 5.32
CA VAL A 33 2.61 -3.80 5.11
C VAL A 33 1.43 -3.64 6.07
N VAL A 34 1.29 -2.44 6.61
CA VAL A 34 0.12 -1.96 7.35
C VAL A 34 -0.54 -0.88 6.50
N LEU A 35 -1.85 -0.99 6.31
CA LEU A 35 -2.64 0.05 5.67
C LEU A 35 -3.07 1.08 6.71
N LEU A 36 -2.57 2.31 6.60
CA LEU A 36 -2.90 3.42 7.50
C LEU A 36 -4.20 4.12 7.10
N GLN A 37 -4.47 4.23 5.80
CA GLN A 37 -5.63 4.94 5.25
C GLN A 37 -6.31 4.09 4.16
N GLU A 38 -7.44 3.47 4.49
CA GLU A 38 -8.23 2.68 3.53
C GLU A 38 -8.86 3.55 2.43
N ASN A 39 -9.16 4.82 2.73
CA ASN A 39 -9.75 5.79 1.81
C ASN A 39 -8.91 7.07 1.81
N PRO A 40 -7.72 7.06 1.15
CA PRO A 40 -6.83 8.21 1.14
C PRO A 40 -7.47 9.39 0.41
N ALA A 41 -6.98 10.60 0.72
CA ALA A 41 -7.43 11.81 0.05
C ALA A 41 -7.04 11.79 -1.44
N ALA A 42 -7.82 12.47 -2.29
CA ALA A 42 -7.66 12.42 -3.75
C ALA A 42 -6.30 12.98 -4.24
N ASP A 43 -5.62 13.81 -3.45
CA ASP A 43 -4.26 14.28 -3.74
C ASP A 43 -3.20 13.17 -3.61
N ARG A 44 -3.56 12.01 -3.05
CA ARG A 44 -2.71 10.82 -2.92
C ARG A 44 -2.99 9.73 -3.94
N ASP A 45 -3.96 9.92 -4.83
CA ASP A 45 -4.36 8.90 -5.80
C ASP A 45 -3.18 8.40 -6.65
N GLU A 46 -2.29 9.28 -7.11
CA GLU A 46 -1.13 8.86 -7.92
C GLU A 46 -0.07 8.13 -7.10
N ASP A 47 0.24 8.61 -5.88
CA ASP A 47 1.20 7.97 -4.98
C ASP A 47 0.73 6.55 -4.61
N VAL A 48 -0.57 6.38 -4.37
CA VAL A 48 -1.22 5.10 -4.05
C VAL A 48 -1.24 4.16 -5.26
N ARG A 49 -1.54 4.67 -6.46
CA ARG A 49 -1.42 3.90 -7.71
C ARG A 49 0.01 3.47 -7.97
N GLN A 50 0.98 4.34 -7.69
CA GLN A 50 2.40 4.00 -7.80
C GLN A 50 2.79 2.92 -6.79
N ALA A 51 2.35 3.00 -5.54
CA ALA A 51 2.58 1.98 -4.52
C ALA A 51 2.08 0.60 -4.97
N ALA A 52 0.87 0.53 -5.55
CA ALA A 52 0.32 -0.71 -6.08
C ALA A 52 1.15 -1.26 -7.26
N ARG A 53 1.56 -0.40 -8.20
CA ARG A 53 2.40 -0.78 -9.36
C ARG A 53 3.80 -1.28 -8.95
N LEU A 54 4.38 -0.70 -7.91
CA LEU A 54 5.72 -1.06 -7.43
C LEU A 54 5.71 -2.30 -6.52
N CYS A 55 4.54 -2.77 -6.08
CA CYS A 55 4.43 -3.94 -5.20
C CYS A 55 4.84 -5.22 -5.95
N PRO A 56 5.99 -5.85 -5.62
CA PRO A 56 6.45 -7.05 -6.33
C PRO A 56 5.57 -8.27 -6.07
N ALA A 57 4.85 -8.28 -4.95
CA ALA A 57 3.96 -9.35 -4.55
C ALA A 57 2.52 -9.21 -5.07
N LEU A 58 2.20 -8.08 -5.70
CA LEU A 58 0.82 -7.73 -6.08
C LEU A 58 -0.14 -7.83 -4.88
N ALA A 59 0.31 -7.36 -3.71
CA ALA A 59 -0.43 -7.41 -2.45
C ALA A 59 -1.38 -6.22 -2.25
N ILE A 60 -1.37 -5.23 -3.13
CA ILE A 60 -2.16 -3.98 -3.01
C ILE A 60 -3.17 -3.93 -4.14
N GLU A 61 -4.44 -3.90 -3.79
CA GLU A 61 -5.57 -3.79 -4.71
C GLU A 61 -6.26 -2.43 -4.54
N LEU A 62 -6.73 -1.87 -5.65
CA LEU A 62 -7.35 -0.56 -5.71
C LEU A 62 -8.76 -0.70 -6.30
N ASP A 63 -9.76 -0.30 -5.53
CA ASP A 63 -11.16 -0.25 -5.95
C ASP A 63 -11.55 1.21 -6.25
N GLU A 64 -11.94 1.46 -7.50
CA GLU A 64 -12.25 2.79 -8.05
C GLU A 64 -13.76 3.03 -8.22
N SER A 65 -14.59 2.24 -7.53
CA SER A 65 -16.06 2.37 -7.50
C SER A 65 -16.56 3.73 -7.01
#